data_AF-A0A9Q4DLH4-F1
#
_entry.id   AF-A0A9Q4DLH4-F1
#
_cell.length_a   1.000
_cell.length_b   1.000
_cell.length_c   1.000
_cell.angle_alpha   90.00
_cell.angle_beta   90.00
_cell.angle_gamma   90.00
#
_symmetry.space_group_name_H-M   'P 1'
#
loop_
_entity.id
_entity.type
_entity.pdbx_description
1 polymer ?
#
loop_
_entity_poly.entity_id
_entity_poly.type
_entity_poly.pdbx_seq_one_letter_code
_entity_poly.pdbx_strand_id
1 'polypeptide(L)' 'MEKNYEPRPLTELGDLIGQAILIVCEHGAFEGGLKDISREDIHIEVGEGQVIAVDRSVLDEDLTELYVVEV' A
#
# COMPACT_ATOMS: atom_id res chain seq x y z
N MET A 1 5.00 1.99 19.63
CA MET A 1 3.59 2.42 19.47
C MET A 1 2.97 1.46 18.48
N GLU A 2 1.85 0.83 18.83
CA GLU A 2 1.07 0.09 17.83
C GLU A 2 0.57 1.09 16.79
N LYS A 3 0.79 0.79 15.50
CA LYS A 3 0.20 1.55 14.41
C LYS A 3 -1.23 1.05 14.26
N ASN A 4 -2.21 1.94 14.37
CA ASN A 4 -3.61 1.60 14.12
C ASN A 4 -3.84 1.67 12.61
N TYR A 5 -3.96 0.50 11.99
CA TYR A 5 -4.26 0.35 10.58
C TYR A 5 -5.77 0.20 10.40
N GLU A 6 -6.38 1.14 9.69
CA GLU A 6 -7.81 1.15 9.38
C GLU A 6 -8.03 0.66 7.95
N PRO A 7 -9.01 -0.25 7.71
CA PRO A 7 -9.28 -0.77 6.39
C PRO A 7 -9.84 0.31 5.47
N ARG A 8 -9.40 0.32 4.21
CA ARG A 8 -9.84 1.27 3.17
C ARG A 8 -10.16 0.53 1.87
N PRO A 9 -11.13 1.02 1.08
CA PRO A 9 -11.37 0.50 -0.26
C PRO A 9 -10.14 0.68 -1.16
N LEU A 10 -9.81 -0.32 -1.99
CA LEU A 10 -8.72 -0.23 -2.98
C LEU A 10 -8.90 0.94 -3.96
N THR A 11 -10.15 1.35 -4.22
CA THR A 11 -10.47 2.50 -5.08
C THR A 11 -9.93 3.83 -4.53
N GLU A 12 -9.62 3.91 -3.23
CA GLU A 12 -9.09 5.11 -2.58
C GLU A 12 -7.55 5.17 -2.59
N LEU A 13 -6.85 4.13 -3.09
CA LEU A 13 -5.39 4.04 -3.01
C LEU A 13 -4.67 5.29 -3.55
N GLY A 14 -5.18 5.90 -4.63
CA GLY A 14 -4.62 7.11 -5.22
C GLY A 14 -4.65 8.34 -4.30
N ASP A 15 -5.64 8.42 -3.40
CA ASP A 15 -5.78 9.53 -2.44
C ASP A 15 -4.87 9.36 -1.22
N LEU A 16 -4.21 8.20 -1.08
CA LEU A 16 -3.35 7.85 0.05
C LEU A 16 -1.87 8.13 -0.21
N ILE A 17 -1.50 8.74 -1.34
CA ILE A 17 -0.12 9.11 -1.64
C ILE A 17 0.42 10.01 -0.51
N GLY A 18 1.58 9.63 0.05
CA GLY A 18 2.21 10.26 1.19
C GLY A 18 1.84 9.66 2.55
N GLN A 19 0.89 8.71 2.60
CA GLN A 19 0.48 8.04 3.84
C GLN A 19 1.17 6.68 4.01
N ALA A 20 1.23 6.20 5.25
CA ALA A 20 1.67 4.84 5.55
C ALA A 20 0.52 3.87 5.28
N ILE A 21 0.76 2.91 4.38
CA ILE A 21 -0.19 1.90 3.96
C ILE A 21 0.31 0.49 4.30
N LEU A 22 -0.62 -0.45 4.28
CA LEU A 22 -0.38 -1.88 4.31
C LEU A 22 -1.31 -2.52 3.27
N ILE A 23 -0.73 -3.21 2.29
CA ILE A 23 -1.45 -4.02 1.31
C ILE A 23 -1.23 -5.48 1.71
N VAL A 24 -2.30 -6.23 1.95
CA VAL A 24 -2.27 -7.67 2.19
C VAL A 24 -2.89 -8.37 0.98
N CYS A 25 -2.20 -9.32 0.37
CA CYS A 25 -2.66 -10.08 -0.77
C CYS A 25 -2.24 -11.56 -0.67
N GLU A 26 -2.51 -12.36 -1.70
CA GLU A 26 -2.18 -13.80 -1.67
C GLU A 26 -0.68 -14.08 -1.57
N HIS A 27 0.13 -13.16 -2.08
CA HIS A 27 1.58 -13.26 -2.13
C HIS A 27 2.29 -12.79 -0.85
N GLY A 28 1.55 -12.19 0.08
CA GLY A 28 2.09 -11.67 1.34
C GLY A 28 1.58 -10.28 1.67
N ALA A 29 2.42 -9.50 2.35
CA ALA A 29 2.07 -8.16 2.79
C ALA A 29 3.16 -7.14 2.42
N PHE A 30 2.72 -5.97 1.95
CA PHE A 30 3.57 -4.83 1.61
C PHE A 30 3.22 -3.66 2.53
N GLU A 31 4.13 -3.34 3.45
CA GLU A 31 3.97 -2.24 4.41
C GLU A 31 4.97 -1.12 4.10
N GLY A 32 4.50 0.13 4.06
CA GLY A 32 5.40 1.27 3.94
C GLY A 32 4.68 2.57 3.58
N GLY A 33 5.46 3.60 3.28
CA GLY A 33 4.92 4.88 2.80
C GLY A 33 4.57 4.82 1.32
N LEU A 34 3.32 5.03 0.95
CA LEU A 34 2.92 5.13 -0.45
C LEU A 34 3.53 6.40 -1.07
N LYS A 35 4.38 6.24 -2.09
CA LYS A 35 5.08 7.37 -2.72
C LYS A 35 4.46 7.81 -4.04
N ASP A 36 4.09 6.84 -4.87
CA ASP A 36 3.55 7.09 -6.19
C ASP A 36 2.82 5.84 -6.71
N ILE A 37 1.95 6.03 -7.70
CA ILE A 37 1.27 4.94 -8.40
C ILE A 37 1.40 5.20 -9.89
N SER A 38 2.11 4.30 -10.57
CA SER A 38 2.23 4.33 -12.01
C SER A 38 1.11 3.50 -12.66
N ARG A 39 1.17 3.37 -13.99
CA ARG A 39 0.26 2.47 -14.69
C ARG A 39 0.47 1.01 -14.27
N GLU A 40 1.70 0.61 -14.03
CA GLU A 40 2.12 -0.79 -13.85
C GLU A 40 2.51 -1.09 -12.40
N ASP A 41 2.87 -0.08 -11.60
CA ASP A 41 3.48 -0.27 -10.29
C ASP A 41 2.87 0.61 -9.20
N ILE A 42 2.90 0.10 -7.98
CA ILE A 42 2.67 0.82 -6.72
C ILE A 42 4.04 0.99 -6.06
N HIS A 43 4.45 2.24 -5.83
CA HIS A 43 5.76 2.54 -5.25
C HIS A 43 5.64 2.74 -3.74
N ILE A 44 6.30 1.88 -2.97
CA ILE A 44 6.21 1.86 -1.51
C ILE A 44 7.60 2.05 -0.91
N GLU A 45 7.74 3.03 0.00
CA GLU A 45 8.96 3.24 0.79
C GLU A 45 8.95 2.36 2.04
N VAL A 46 9.90 1.41 2.13
CA VAL A 46 9.97 0.37 3.19
C VAL A 46 11.07 0.62 4.22
N GLY A 47 11.81 1.72 4.09
CA GLY A 47 12.93 2.12 4.95
C GLY A 47 13.46 3.49 4.54
N GLU A 48 14.48 4.01 5.23
CA GLU A 48 15.02 5.35 4.94
C GLU A 48 15.54 5.47 3.49
N GLY A 49 14.71 6.04 2.60
CA GLY A 49 15.00 6.27 1.19
C GLY A 49 14.92 5.04 0.28
N GLN A 50 14.52 3.86 0.80
CA GLN A 50 14.39 2.66 -0.03
C GLN A 50 12.96 2.49 -0.53
N VAL A 51 12.80 2.55 -1.85
CA VAL A 51 11.51 2.35 -2.54
C VAL A 51 11.52 1.01 -3.26
N ILE A 52 10.46 0.23 -3.05
CA ILE A 52 10.14 -0.96 -3.85
C ILE A 52 9.00 -0.64 -4.82
N ALA A 53 9.00 -1.30 -5.96
CA ALA A 53 7.88 -1.32 -6.90
C ALA A 53 7.13 -2.64 -6.72
N VAL A 54 5.83 -2.54 -6.43
CA VAL A 54 4.91 -3.68 -6.34
C VAL A 54 4.04 -3.65 -7.59
N ASP A 55 3.97 -4.76 -8.31
CA ASP A 55 3.14 -4.87 -9.52
C ASP A 55 1.69 -4.52 -9.17
N ARG A 56 1.06 -3.66 -9.96
CA ARG A 56 -0.29 -3.15 -9.69
C ARG A 56 -1.36 -4.23 -9.81
N SER A 57 -1.09 -5.33 -10.52
CA SER A 57 -2.01 -6.47 -10.62
C SER A 57 -2.38 -7.09 -9.28
N VAL A 58 -1.59 -6.84 -8.21
CA VAL A 58 -1.98 -7.25 -6.84
C VAL A 58 -3.33 -6.67 -6.43
N LEU A 59 -3.74 -5.51 -6.96
CA LEU A 59 -5.04 -4.88 -6.64
C LEU A 59 -6.23 -5.60 -7.28
N ASP A 60 -5.98 -6.45 -8.27
CA ASP A 60 -7.02 -7.20 -8.98
C ASP A 60 -7.21 -8.61 -8.38
N GLU A 61 -6.43 -9.00 -7.37
CA GLU A 61 -6.58 -10.27 -6.66
C GLU A 61 -7.80 -10.25 -5.70
N ASP A 62 -8.56 -11.35 -5.66
CA ASP A 62 -9.84 -11.43 -4.93
C ASP A 62 -9.72 -11.18 -3.41
N LEU A 63 -8.54 -11.45 -2.84
CA LEU A 63 -8.26 -11.35 -1.40
C LEU A 63 -7.37 -10.15 -1.04
N THR A 64 -7.22 -9.18 -1.95
CA THR A 64 -6.41 -8.01 -1.65
C THR A 64 -7.15 -7.02 -0.76
N GLU A 65 -6.50 -6.68 0.34
CA GLU A 65 -6.99 -5.74 1.35
C GLU A 65 -6.00 -4.59 1.51
N LEU A 66 -6.54 -3.38 1.71
CA LEU A 66 -5.76 -2.16 1.93
C LEU A 66 -6.08 -1.57 3.28
N TYR A 67 -5.02 -1.20 3.98
CA TYR A 67 -5.09 -0.54 5.27
C TYR A 67 -4.22 0.72 5.27
N VAL A 68 -4.60 1.72 6.07
CA VAL A 68 -3.85 2.97 6.23
C VAL A 68 -3.69 3.32 7.70
N VAL A 69 -2.58 3.94 8.08
CA VAL A 69 -2.39 4.47 9.43
C VAL A 69 -3.22 5.75 9.57
N GLU A 70 -4.18 5.77 10.51
CA GLU A 70 -4.88 7.00 10.87
C GLU A 70 -3.90 7.95 11.58
N VAL A 71 -3.86 9.22 11.13
CA VAL A 71 -2.99 10.27 11.68
C VAL A 71 -3.77 11.15 12.64
#